data_AF-A0A954XXS6-F1
#
_entry.id   AF-A0A954XXS6-F1
#
_cell.length_a   1.000
_cell.length_b   1.000
_cell.length_c   1.000
_cell.angle_alpha   90.00
_cell.angle_beta   90.00
_cell.angle_gamma   90.00
#
_symmetry.space_group_name_H-M   'P 1'
#
loop_
_entity.id
_entity.type
_entity.pdbx_description
1 polymer ?
#
loop_
_entity_poly.entity_id
_entity_poly.type
_entity_poly.pdbx_seq_one_letter_code
_entity_poly.pdbx_strand_id
1 'polypeptide(L)'
;MLASGPPAAEPQQLRALESERGESREARGASNANPGDLPRDAPPSTEPLASAEGGLNPAADFYARLAACGRTFADAGVAAIYLTHGTFAGNDALGFVTELARYAPGLSDALRRAGKGVVDAVAGELGNFTPEYAERLQRGLSAGAERTIPVRPFNWSSQNNHIGRADGAIELLVELATFAEGLPTAAWADPALPPRVQLWGHSHGGNMFAILTNLLGADETSRAEFFARGRTFYHGWLGGVDVPAWAEAERVLAEPDHPLRRLALDIITFGTPVRYGWDTAGYAKLLHFINHRPVEGLPEYLAKFPPKVAAVLAAADGDYVQQVGIAGTNLCVNPLTVRTYLANRRLGRMLQEGMPAEWLPARLNRGVRVPEEGTTLLVAYDDPGKLPHQHLLGHGIYTRTRWLPWHCERVAAELYNDHTVKDK
;
A
#
# COMPACT_ATOMS: atom_id res chain seq x y z
N MET A 1 -3.16 63.79 -23.89
CA MET A 1 -2.37 62.58 -24.18
C MET A 1 -2.86 61.49 -23.24
N LEU A 2 -3.79 60.66 -23.72
CA LEU A 2 -4.39 59.54 -23.00
C LEU A 2 -3.79 58.26 -23.59
N ALA A 3 -3.23 57.40 -22.74
CA ALA A 3 -2.65 56.12 -23.14
C ALA A 3 -3.72 55.01 -23.05
N SER A 4 -3.83 54.26 -24.14
CA SER A 4 -4.74 53.16 -24.42
C SER A 4 -4.34 51.87 -23.71
N GLY A 5 -5.32 51.19 -23.08
CA GLY A 5 -5.21 49.83 -22.56
C GLY A 5 -5.35 48.75 -23.66
N PRO A 6 -5.01 47.48 -23.35
CA PRO A 6 -4.98 46.39 -24.32
C PRO A 6 -6.40 45.89 -24.70
N PRO A 7 -6.56 45.25 -25.88
CA PRO A 7 -7.86 44.83 -26.37
C PRO A 7 -8.36 43.57 -25.64
N ALA A 8 -9.67 43.52 -25.41
CA ALA A 8 -10.38 42.35 -24.90
C ALA A 8 -10.40 41.23 -25.95
N ALA A 9 -10.16 39.99 -25.51
CA ALA A 9 -10.17 38.81 -26.36
C ALA A 9 -11.59 38.47 -26.88
N GLU A 10 -11.65 37.98 -28.12
CA GLU A 10 -12.90 37.68 -28.84
C GLU A 10 -13.67 36.46 -28.27
N PRO A 11 -15.01 36.47 -28.33
CA PRO A 11 -15.88 35.41 -27.79
C PRO A 11 -15.71 34.00 -28.39
N GLN A 12 -14.90 33.82 -29.44
CA GLN A 12 -14.64 32.51 -30.05
C GLN A 12 -13.53 31.72 -29.35
N GLN A 13 -12.59 32.37 -28.67
CA GLN A 13 -11.53 31.66 -27.91
C GLN A 13 -12.04 31.08 -26.58
N LEU A 14 -13.13 31.61 -26.02
CA LEU A 14 -13.78 31.06 -24.82
C LEU A 14 -14.53 29.75 -25.08
N ARG A 15 -15.04 29.52 -26.30
CA ARG A 15 -15.75 28.27 -26.62
C ARG A 15 -14.82 27.07 -26.89
N ALA A 16 -13.58 27.31 -27.32
CA ALA A 16 -12.59 26.24 -27.49
C ALA A 16 -12.10 25.71 -26.13
N LEU A 17 -11.84 26.61 -25.16
CA LEU A 17 -11.45 26.27 -23.80
C LEU A 17 -12.57 25.62 -22.96
N GLU A 18 -13.83 25.85 -23.31
CA GLU A 18 -14.97 25.15 -22.70
C GLU A 18 -15.20 23.75 -23.28
N SER A 19 -14.81 23.49 -24.54
CA SER A 19 -14.91 22.14 -25.13
C SER A 19 -13.83 21.19 -24.60
N GLU A 20 -12.60 21.66 -24.35
CA GLU A 20 -11.54 20.85 -23.72
C GLU A 20 -11.79 20.57 -22.23
N ARG A 21 -12.60 21.41 -21.55
CA ARG A 21 -13.06 21.16 -20.17
C ARG A 21 -14.25 20.19 -20.08
N GLY A 22 -14.89 19.86 -21.20
CA GLY A 22 -16.01 18.92 -21.28
C GLY A 22 -15.57 17.46 -21.28
N GLU A 23 -14.43 17.15 -21.89
CA GLU A 23 -13.95 15.77 -22.06
C GLU A 23 -13.17 15.24 -20.83
N SER A 24 -12.67 16.11 -19.96
CA SER A 24 -11.97 15.70 -18.72
C SER A 24 -12.92 15.34 -17.56
N ARG A 25 -14.24 15.44 -17.75
CA ARG A 25 -15.26 15.20 -16.71
C ARG A 25 -15.91 13.82 -16.76
N GLU A 26 -15.68 13.02 -17.80
CA GLU A 26 -16.24 11.66 -17.94
C GLU A 26 -15.44 10.56 -17.23
N ALA A 27 -14.27 10.85 -16.65
CA ALA A 27 -13.48 9.87 -15.89
C ALA A 27 -13.69 9.92 -14.35
N ARG A 28 -14.58 10.77 -13.83
CA ARG A 28 -14.96 10.80 -12.41
C ARG A 28 -16.42 10.40 -12.23
N GLY A 29 -16.69 9.12 -12.48
CA GLY A 29 -17.92 8.45 -12.13
C GLY A 29 -17.62 7.24 -11.28
N ALA A 30 -17.54 7.41 -9.96
CA ALA A 30 -17.97 6.32 -9.08
C ALA A 30 -19.45 6.11 -9.41
N SER A 31 -19.72 5.14 -10.28
CA SER A 31 -21.07 4.87 -10.75
C SER A 31 -21.98 4.64 -9.53
N ASN A 32 -23.20 5.16 -9.60
CA ASN A 32 -24.33 4.68 -8.81
C ASN A 32 -24.69 3.24 -9.25
N ALA A 33 -23.69 2.34 -9.29
CA ALA A 33 -23.86 0.95 -9.61
C ALA A 33 -24.69 0.32 -8.50
N ASN A 34 -25.77 -0.33 -8.92
CA ASN A 34 -26.47 -1.28 -8.07
C ASN A 34 -25.45 -2.34 -7.60
N PRO A 35 -25.65 -3.04 -6.46
CA PRO A 35 -24.73 -4.08 -5.98
C PRO A 35 -24.43 -5.21 -6.99
N GLY A 36 -25.19 -5.29 -8.09
CA GLY A 36 -24.99 -6.21 -9.21
C GLY A 36 -24.08 -5.72 -10.35
N ASP A 37 -23.65 -4.45 -10.35
CA ASP A 37 -22.93 -3.80 -11.47
C ASP A 37 -21.43 -3.56 -11.23
N LEU A 38 -20.86 -4.06 -10.12
CA LEU A 38 -19.41 -4.12 -9.97
C LEU A 38 -18.82 -5.07 -11.04
N PRO A 39 -17.78 -4.66 -11.80
CA PRO A 39 -17.33 -5.35 -13.03
C PRO A 39 -17.27 -6.87 -12.84
N ARG A 40 -17.97 -7.64 -13.68
CA ARG A 40 -17.93 -9.11 -13.63
C ARG A 40 -16.65 -9.69 -14.22
N ASP A 41 -15.89 -8.86 -14.91
CA ASP A 41 -14.71 -9.26 -15.67
C ASP A 41 -13.49 -9.34 -14.75
N ALA A 42 -12.56 -10.22 -15.10
CA ALA A 42 -11.29 -10.35 -14.38
C ALA A 42 -10.51 -9.03 -14.44
N PRO A 43 -9.85 -8.61 -13.34
CA PRO A 43 -8.98 -7.45 -13.39
C PRO A 43 -7.87 -7.66 -14.44
N PRO A 44 -7.50 -6.62 -15.20
CA PRO A 44 -6.69 -6.73 -16.41
C PRO A 44 -5.24 -7.21 -16.21
N SER A 45 -4.79 -7.44 -14.97
CA SER A 45 -3.37 -7.61 -14.61
C SER A 45 -3.07 -8.84 -13.73
N THR A 46 -3.83 -9.93 -13.90
CA THR A 46 -3.51 -11.20 -13.23
C THR A 46 -2.48 -11.99 -14.03
N GLU A 47 -1.24 -12.01 -13.53
CA GLU A 47 -0.23 -12.97 -13.98
C GLU A 47 -0.61 -14.40 -13.52
N PRO A 48 -0.20 -15.45 -14.26
CA PRO A 48 -0.45 -16.83 -13.87
C PRO A 48 0.09 -17.13 -12.45
N LEU A 49 -0.58 -18.04 -11.72
CA LEU A 49 -0.16 -18.45 -10.39
C LEU A 49 1.34 -18.78 -10.34
N ALA A 50 2.10 -18.00 -9.57
CA ALA A 50 3.50 -18.25 -9.33
C ALA A 50 3.67 -19.24 -8.18
N SER A 51 4.23 -20.42 -8.46
CA SER A 51 4.69 -21.34 -7.43
C SER A 51 6.04 -20.86 -6.89
N ALA A 52 6.11 -20.56 -5.60
CA ALA A 52 7.38 -20.28 -4.93
C ALA A 52 7.98 -21.61 -4.43
N GLU A 53 8.61 -22.36 -5.33
CA GLU A 53 9.40 -23.56 -4.99
C GLU A 53 10.85 -23.16 -4.67
N GLY A 54 11.47 -23.77 -3.64
CA GLY A 54 12.93 -23.63 -3.40
C GLY A 54 13.38 -22.75 -2.23
N GLY A 55 12.60 -22.61 -1.15
CA GLY A 55 12.98 -21.85 0.05
C GLY A 55 14.12 -22.43 0.91
N LEU A 56 14.92 -23.37 0.38
CA LEU A 56 16.01 -24.05 1.07
C LEU A 56 17.28 -23.99 0.23
N ASN A 57 18.00 -22.87 0.28
CA ASN A 57 19.36 -22.83 -0.28
C ASN A 57 20.32 -22.22 0.77
N PRO A 58 21.61 -22.65 0.82
CA PRO A 58 22.58 -22.20 1.83
C PRO A 58 22.71 -20.67 1.87
N ALA A 59 23.16 -20.12 3.00
CA ALA A 59 23.35 -18.67 3.18
C ALA A 59 24.23 -18.00 2.09
N ALA A 60 25.09 -18.77 1.41
CA ALA A 60 25.89 -18.28 0.28
C ALA A 60 25.02 -17.96 -0.96
N ASP A 61 24.01 -18.77 -1.25
CA ASP A 61 23.07 -18.52 -2.35
C ASP A 61 22.19 -17.30 -2.07
N PHE A 62 21.79 -17.11 -0.80
CA PHE A 62 20.97 -15.98 -0.36
C PHE A 62 21.56 -14.63 -0.76
N TYR A 63 22.81 -14.35 -0.37
CA TYR A 63 23.44 -13.05 -0.64
C TYR A 63 23.86 -12.90 -2.10
N ALA A 64 24.22 -13.99 -2.80
CA ALA A 64 24.53 -13.94 -4.22
C ALA A 64 23.29 -13.51 -5.04
N ARG A 65 22.12 -14.05 -4.71
CA ARG A 65 20.83 -13.68 -5.33
C ARG A 65 20.43 -12.23 -5.04
N LEU A 66 20.57 -11.78 -3.79
CA LEU A 66 20.35 -10.37 -3.47
C LEU A 66 21.33 -9.44 -4.17
N ALA A 67 22.61 -9.81 -4.29
CA ALA A 67 23.59 -9.02 -5.03
C ALA A 67 23.24 -8.95 -6.53
N ALA A 68 22.69 -10.01 -7.12
CA ALA A 68 22.19 -9.94 -8.49
C ALA A 68 21.06 -8.91 -8.64
N CYS A 69 20.10 -8.90 -7.71
CA CYS A 69 19.02 -7.91 -7.70
C CYS A 69 19.54 -6.48 -7.43
N GLY A 70 20.57 -6.35 -6.59
CA GLY A 70 21.21 -5.08 -6.27
C GLY A 70 21.76 -4.36 -7.50
N ARG A 71 22.34 -5.10 -8.46
CA ARG A 71 22.74 -4.55 -9.76
C ARG A 71 21.55 -4.00 -10.54
N THR A 72 20.50 -4.82 -10.73
CA THR A 72 19.30 -4.39 -11.44
C THR A 72 18.64 -3.16 -10.80
N PHE A 73 18.60 -3.11 -9.46
CA PHE A 73 18.05 -1.96 -8.73
C PHE A 73 18.94 -0.72 -8.89
N ALA A 74 20.26 -0.89 -8.92
CA ALA A 74 21.18 0.20 -9.15
C ALA A 74 21.03 0.77 -10.57
N ASP A 75 20.96 -0.10 -11.58
CA ASP A 75 20.77 0.24 -12.99
C ASP A 75 19.43 0.96 -13.23
N ALA A 76 18.39 0.57 -12.48
CA ALA A 76 17.08 1.24 -12.53
C ALA A 76 17.06 2.59 -11.80
N GLY A 77 18.11 2.96 -11.05
CA GLY A 77 18.16 4.23 -10.30
C GLY A 77 17.53 4.17 -8.91
N VAL A 78 17.38 2.98 -8.30
CA VAL A 78 16.83 2.84 -6.94
C VAL A 78 17.77 3.47 -5.92
N ALA A 79 17.31 4.56 -5.31
CA ALA A 79 18.05 5.38 -4.37
C ALA A 79 17.80 4.98 -2.91
N ALA A 80 16.62 4.43 -2.58
CA ALA A 80 16.30 3.92 -1.26
C ALA A 80 15.15 2.91 -1.29
N ILE A 81 15.05 2.11 -0.22
CA ILE A 81 13.91 1.23 0.05
C ILE A 81 13.35 1.57 1.43
N TYR A 82 12.04 1.75 1.51
CA TYR A 82 11.32 1.97 2.75
C TYR A 82 10.49 0.72 3.08
N LEU A 83 10.67 0.19 4.28
CA LEU A 83 9.95 -0.98 4.77
C LEU A 83 8.88 -0.52 5.77
N THR A 84 7.62 -0.64 5.39
CA THR A 84 6.48 -0.25 6.22
C THR A 84 5.70 -1.49 6.63
N HIS A 85 5.76 -1.82 7.92
CA HIS A 85 4.92 -2.88 8.47
C HIS A 85 3.44 -2.46 8.49
N GLY A 86 2.55 -3.43 8.58
CA GLY A 86 1.14 -3.11 8.79
C GLY A 86 0.77 -3.07 10.26
N THR A 87 -0.55 -2.95 10.48
CA THR A 87 -1.20 -3.43 11.71
C THR A 87 -0.65 -4.80 12.07
N PHE A 88 -0.55 -5.11 13.36
CA PHE A 88 -0.03 -6.35 13.99
C PHE A 88 1.22 -6.16 14.83
N ALA A 89 2.25 -5.41 14.44
CA ALA A 89 3.52 -5.28 15.20
C ALA A 89 3.46 -4.51 16.56
N GLY A 90 2.28 -4.33 17.16
CA GLY A 90 2.07 -3.56 18.39
C GLY A 90 0.72 -3.85 19.09
N ASN A 91 0.17 -2.89 19.85
CA ASN A 91 -1.06 -3.03 20.65
C ASN A 91 -2.34 -3.44 19.88
N ASP A 92 -2.28 -3.58 18.56
CA ASP A 92 -3.43 -3.82 17.67
C ASP A 92 -3.67 -5.31 17.32
N ALA A 93 -2.82 -6.24 17.79
CA ALA A 93 -3.02 -7.68 17.57
C ALA A 93 -4.37 -8.19 18.14
N LEU A 94 -4.83 -7.60 19.26
CA LEU A 94 -6.14 -7.89 19.86
C LEU A 94 -7.30 -7.30 19.04
N GLY A 95 -7.07 -6.20 18.33
CA GLY A 95 -8.06 -5.56 17.46
C GLY A 95 -8.48 -6.48 16.32
N PHE A 96 -7.52 -7.16 15.69
CA PHE A 96 -7.80 -8.13 14.63
C PHE A 96 -8.53 -9.39 15.12
N VAL A 97 -8.13 -9.96 16.27
CA VAL A 97 -8.87 -11.11 16.84
C VAL A 97 -10.33 -10.73 17.08
N THR A 98 -10.56 -9.49 17.50
CA THR A 98 -11.91 -8.93 17.67
C THR A 98 -12.64 -8.76 16.34
N GLU A 99 -11.97 -8.29 15.27
CA GLU A 99 -12.57 -8.22 13.93
C GLU A 99 -12.94 -9.62 13.41
N LEU A 100 -12.04 -10.59 13.51
CA LEU A 100 -12.31 -11.95 13.07
C LEU A 100 -13.46 -12.59 13.87
N ALA A 101 -13.57 -12.27 15.17
CA ALA A 101 -14.68 -12.70 16.01
C ALA A 101 -16.05 -12.17 15.55
N ARG A 102 -16.09 -10.98 14.91
CA ARG A 102 -17.32 -10.41 14.38
C ARG A 102 -17.84 -11.18 13.17
N TYR A 103 -16.95 -11.73 12.34
CA TYR A 103 -17.34 -12.40 11.08
C TYR A 103 -17.31 -13.93 11.18
N ALA A 104 -16.59 -14.49 12.15
CA ALA A 104 -16.54 -15.92 12.44
C ALA A 104 -16.46 -16.19 13.95
N PRO A 105 -17.58 -16.08 14.70
CA PRO A 105 -17.59 -16.17 16.17
C PRO A 105 -16.96 -17.46 16.72
N GLY A 106 -17.20 -18.61 16.08
CA GLY A 106 -16.63 -19.90 16.49
C GLY A 106 -15.10 -20.01 16.34
N LEU A 107 -14.49 -19.15 15.51
CA LEU A 107 -13.05 -19.08 15.32
C LEU A 107 -12.37 -18.25 16.43
N SER A 108 -13.08 -17.28 17.01
CA SER A 108 -12.60 -16.43 18.11
C SER A 108 -12.20 -17.23 19.34
N ASP A 109 -13.01 -18.22 19.74
CA ASP A 109 -12.73 -19.01 20.94
C ASP A 109 -11.50 -19.91 20.75
N ALA A 110 -11.28 -20.41 19.54
CA ALA A 110 -10.08 -21.16 19.18
C ALA A 110 -8.83 -20.26 19.17
N LEU A 111 -8.94 -19.04 18.62
CA LEU A 111 -7.83 -18.09 18.55
C LEU A 111 -7.51 -17.41 19.88
N ARG A 112 -8.51 -17.14 20.73
CA ARG A 112 -8.30 -16.64 22.11
C ARG A 112 -7.47 -17.60 22.93
N ARG A 113 -7.70 -18.92 22.78
CA ARG A 113 -6.87 -19.96 23.41
C ARG A 113 -5.44 -20.01 22.85
N ALA A 114 -5.23 -19.57 21.61
CA ALA A 114 -3.92 -19.45 20.97
C ALA A 114 -3.24 -18.06 21.16
N GLY A 115 -3.94 -17.08 21.74
CA GLY A 115 -3.62 -15.65 21.68
C GLY A 115 -2.31 -15.24 22.37
N LYS A 116 -1.84 -15.97 23.38
CA LYS A 116 -0.54 -15.67 24.02
C LYS A 116 0.63 -15.86 23.05
N GLY A 117 0.58 -16.88 22.19
CA GLY A 117 1.62 -17.15 21.19
C GLY A 117 1.57 -16.22 19.98
N VAL A 118 0.45 -15.56 19.72
CA VAL A 118 0.30 -14.60 18.61
C VAL A 118 1.02 -13.28 18.93
N VAL A 119 0.94 -12.80 20.17
CA VAL A 119 1.64 -11.59 20.62
C VAL A 119 3.16 -11.78 20.59
N ASP A 120 3.65 -12.93 21.06
CA ASP A 120 5.09 -13.26 21.05
C ASP A 120 5.62 -13.49 19.62
N ALA A 121 4.81 -14.07 18.72
CA ALA A 121 5.18 -14.30 17.32
C ALA A 121 5.29 -12.99 16.52
N VAL A 122 4.39 -12.05 16.81
CA VAL A 122 4.32 -10.71 16.22
C VAL A 122 5.52 -9.82 16.60
N ALA A 123 6.13 -10.07 17.76
CA ALA A 123 7.35 -9.39 18.17
C ALA A 123 8.61 -9.82 17.36
N GLY A 124 8.51 -10.87 16.54
CA GLY A 124 9.57 -11.34 15.63
C GLY A 124 9.36 -10.96 14.16
N GLU A 125 9.80 -11.81 13.23
CA GLU A 125 9.68 -11.60 11.78
C GLU A 125 8.26 -11.81 11.21
N LEU A 126 7.25 -12.15 12.03
CA LEU A 126 5.92 -12.51 11.53
C LEU A 126 5.00 -11.29 11.50
N GLY A 127 4.82 -10.72 10.31
CA GLY A 127 4.02 -9.51 10.10
C GLY A 127 4.74 -8.20 10.42
N ASN A 128 6.07 -8.24 10.54
CA ASN A 128 6.90 -7.07 10.76
C ASN A 128 8.22 -7.17 9.98
N PHE A 129 8.70 -6.05 9.47
CA PHE A 129 10.05 -5.93 8.91
C PHE A 129 11.00 -5.58 10.05
N THR A 130 11.66 -6.60 10.62
CA THR A 130 12.59 -6.37 11.74
C THR A 130 13.84 -5.62 11.29
N PRO A 131 14.58 -4.97 12.21
CA PRO A 131 15.87 -4.36 11.88
C PRO A 131 16.82 -5.35 11.18
N GLU A 132 16.86 -6.61 11.60
CA GLU A 132 17.69 -7.65 10.98
C GLU A 132 17.25 -7.97 9.54
N TYR A 133 15.94 -7.95 9.26
CA TYR A 133 15.43 -8.09 7.89
C TYR A 133 15.94 -6.93 7.01
N ALA A 134 15.82 -5.69 7.49
CA ALA A 134 16.27 -4.50 6.78
C ALA A 134 17.79 -4.51 6.53
N GLU A 135 18.58 -4.87 7.54
CA GLU A 135 20.04 -4.98 7.45
C GLU A 135 20.47 -6.05 6.43
N ARG A 136 19.82 -7.23 6.44
CA ARG A 136 20.10 -8.30 5.48
C ARG A 136 19.78 -7.87 4.06
N LEU A 137 18.64 -7.20 3.85
CA LEU A 137 18.25 -6.66 2.55
C LEU A 137 19.27 -5.62 2.06
N GLN A 138 19.59 -4.64 2.90
CA GLN A 138 20.55 -3.58 2.58
C GLN A 138 21.92 -4.17 2.22
N ARG A 139 22.44 -5.08 3.05
CA ARG A 139 23.73 -5.71 2.83
C ARG A 139 23.76 -6.49 1.52
N GLY A 140 22.73 -7.28 1.25
CA GLY A 140 22.67 -8.08 0.03
C GLY A 140 22.59 -7.24 -1.24
N LEU A 141 21.70 -6.25 -1.27
CA LEU A 141 21.54 -5.37 -2.43
C LEU A 141 22.78 -4.49 -2.64
N SER A 142 23.32 -3.90 -1.58
CA SER A 142 24.47 -2.97 -1.68
C SER A 142 25.73 -3.68 -2.17
N ALA A 143 25.90 -4.97 -1.87
CA ALA A 143 27.02 -5.76 -2.38
C ALA A 143 26.99 -5.89 -3.92
N GLY A 144 25.80 -5.93 -4.51
CA GLY A 144 25.61 -5.96 -5.96
C GLY A 144 25.63 -4.61 -6.63
N ALA A 145 25.04 -3.61 -5.99
CA ALA A 145 24.89 -2.25 -6.50
C ALA A 145 26.22 -1.47 -6.59
N GLU A 146 27.29 -1.98 -5.97
CA GLU A 146 28.58 -1.28 -5.80
C GLU A 146 28.45 0.09 -5.11
N ARG A 147 27.33 0.32 -4.44
CA ARG A 147 27.00 1.47 -3.59
C ARG A 147 25.99 1.05 -2.54
N THR A 148 25.88 1.83 -1.48
CA THR A 148 24.82 1.62 -0.50
C THR A 148 23.46 1.93 -1.11
N ILE A 149 22.54 0.97 -1.07
CA ILE A 149 21.09 1.21 -1.24
C ILE A 149 20.49 1.19 0.17
N PRO A 150 20.23 2.36 0.79
CA PRO A 150 19.69 2.41 2.14
C PRO A 150 18.32 1.72 2.22
N VAL A 151 18.16 0.84 3.21
CA VAL A 151 16.88 0.19 3.54
C VAL A 151 16.43 0.69 4.90
N ARG A 152 15.30 1.38 4.94
CA ARG A 152 14.83 2.12 6.11
C ARG A 152 13.52 1.52 6.62
N PRO A 153 13.47 0.98 7.84
CA PRO A 153 12.21 0.72 8.51
C PRO A 153 11.47 2.05 8.73
N PHE A 154 10.23 2.13 8.26
CA PHE A 154 9.33 3.25 8.52
C PHE A 154 8.28 2.83 9.54
N ASN A 155 8.35 3.45 10.71
CA ASN A 155 7.44 3.17 11.82
C ASN A 155 6.29 4.16 11.80
N TRP A 156 5.07 3.66 11.93
CA TRP A 156 3.86 4.45 12.04
C TRP A 156 2.91 3.78 13.03
N SER A 157 1.82 4.46 13.38
CA SER A 157 0.87 4.00 14.40
C SER A 157 0.29 2.60 14.15
N SER A 158 0.27 2.16 12.89
CA SER A 158 -0.28 0.87 12.45
C SER A 158 -1.75 0.64 12.78
N GLN A 159 -2.46 1.71 13.15
CA GLN A 159 -3.86 1.62 13.52
C GLN A 159 -4.71 1.25 12.31
N ASN A 160 -5.58 0.24 12.47
CA ASN A 160 -6.57 -0.10 11.46
C ASN A 160 -7.79 0.84 11.50
N ASN A 161 -7.58 2.13 11.28
CA ASN A 161 -8.65 3.12 11.07
C ASN A 161 -8.23 4.13 9.98
N HIS A 162 -9.10 5.06 9.59
CA HIS A 162 -8.80 6.00 8.51
C HIS A 162 -7.76 7.03 8.93
N ILE A 163 -7.91 7.61 10.12
CA ILE A 163 -7.01 8.67 10.57
C ILE A 163 -5.59 8.17 10.81
N GLY A 164 -5.41 6.99 11.39
CA GLY A 164 -4.07 6.42 11.62
C GLY A 164 -3.33 6.09 10.32
N ARG A 165 -4.06 5.64 9.28
CA ARG A 165 -3.49 5.44 7.94
C ARG A 165 -3.20 6.76 7.22
N ALA A 166 -4.07 7.74 7.36
CA ALA A 166 -3.84 9.08 6.82
C ALA A 166 -2.61 9.74 7.47
N ASP A 167 -2.49 9.61 8.79
CA ASP A 167 -1.36 10.14 9.57
C ASP A 167 -0.03 9.50 9.14
N GLY A 168 0.01 8.16 9.04
CA GLY A 168 1.20 7.47 8.53
C GLY A 168 1.56 7.85 7.09
N ALA A 169 0.58 8.11 6.22
CA ALA A 169 0.82 8.57 4.86
C ALA A 169 1.41 10.00 4.83
N ILE A 170 0.94 10.88 5.70
CA ILE A 170 1.46 12.24 5.89
C ILE A 170 2.89 12.22 6.43
N GLU A 171 3.17 11.40 7.45
CA GLU A 171 4.52 11.24 8.00
C GLU A 171 5.49 10.71 6.93
N LEU A 172 5.09 9.69 6.17
CA LEU A 172 5.92 9.16 5.08
C LEU A 172 6.14 10.19 3.98
N LEU A 173 5.12 10.99 3.63
CA LEU A 173 5.27 12.07 2.65
C LEU A 173 6.36 13.06 3.07
N VAL A 174 6.34 13.51 4.32
CA VAL A 174 7.36 14.43 4.85
C VAL A 174 8.74 13.78 4.87
N GLU A 175 8.84 12.49 5.21
CA GLU A 175 10.11 11.77 5.17
C GLU A 175 10.66 11.62 3.74
N LEU A 176 9.80 11.32 2.76
CA LEU A 176 10.19 11.25 1.35
C LEU A 176 10.56 12.63 0.79
N ALA A 177 9.87 13.69 1.23
CA ALA A 177 10.21 15.07 0.89
C ALA A 177 11.64 15.41 1.36
N THR A 178 11.92 15.15 2.64
CA THR A 178 13.24 15.35 3.24
C THR A 178 14.31 14.52 2.52
N PHE A 179 14.00 13.27 2.18
CA PHE A 179 14.90 12.41 1.42
C PHE A 179 15.22 13.01 0.03
N ALA A 180 14.20 13.45 -0.70
CA ALA A 180 14.37 14.03 -2.03
C ALA A 180 15.19 15.33 -2.00
N GLU A 181 14.97 16.20 -1.02
CA GLU A 181 15.78 17.42 -0.82
C GLU A 181 17.25 17.10 -0.52
N GLY A 182 17.50 15.99 0.20
CA GLY A 182 18.85 15.54 0.55
C GLY A 182 19.62 14.85 -0.58
N LEU A 183 18.99 14.56 -1.72
CA LEU A 183 19.66 13.92 -2.85
C LEU A 183 20.62 14.89 -3.56
N PRO A 184 21.82 14.44 -3.96
CA PRO A 184 22.78 15.30 -4.65
C PRO A 184 22.23 15.76 -6.00
N THR A 185 22.60 16.95 -6.45
CA THR A 185 22.15 17.51 -7.75
C THR A 185 22.38 16.55 -8.92
N ALA A 186 23.48 15.78 -8.89
CA ALA A 186 23.80 14.78 -9.91
C ALA A 186 22.76 13.65 -10.03
N ALA A 187 22.04 13.32 -8.95
CA ALA A 187 20.96 12.32 -8.98
C ALA A 187 19.77 12.76 -9.85
N TRP A 188 19.66 14.06 -10.14
CA TRP A 188 18.58 14.66 -10.93
C TRP A 188 19.04 15.04 -12.35
N ALA A 189 20.27 14.68 -12.74
CA ALA A 189 20.87 15.14 -13.98
C ALA A 189 20.27 14.46 -15.23
N ASP A 190 19.79 13.22 -15.10
CA ASP A 190 19.15 12.48 -16.18
C ASP A 190 17.63 12.35 -15.92
N PRO A 191 16.79 13.12 -16.63
CA PRO A 191 15.34 13.01 -16.50
C PRO A 191 14.78 11.64 -16.95
N ALA A 192 15.50 10.88 -17.77
CA ALA A 192 15.07 9.55 -18.20
C ALA A 192 15.32 8.49 -17.10
N LEU A 193 16.22 8.78 -16.16
CA LEU A 193 16.54 7.92 -15.02
C LEU A 193 16.39 8.69 -13.70
N PRO A 194 15.15 9.09 -13.33
CA PRO A 194 14.92 9.78 -12.07
C PRO A 194 15.28 8.89 -10.89
N PRO A 195 15.70 9.47 -9.74
CA PRO A 195 15.93 8.70 -8.54
C PRO A 195 14.63 7.99 -8.14
N ARG A 196 14.73 6.69 -7.85
CA ARG A 196 13.59 5.87 -7.48
C ARG A 196 13.59 5.53 -6.00
N VAL A 197 12.43 5.51 -5.38
CA VAL A 197 12.25 4.96 -4.04
C VAL A 197 11.29 3.80 -4.09
N GLN A 198 11.71 2.65 -3.55
CA GLN A 198 10.81 1.53 -3.37
C GLN A 198 10.10 1.62 -2.03
N LEU A 199 8.78 1.49 -2.02
CA LEU A 199 7.94 1.45 -0.83
C LEU A 199 7.40 0.03 -0.64
N TRP A 200 7.94 -0.70 0.33
CA TRP A 200 7.56 -2.09 0.64
C TRP A 200 6.59 -2.11 1.81
N GLY A 201 5.33 -2.47 1.55
CA GLY A 201 4.24 -2.34 2.49
C GLY A 201 3.65 -3.70 2.83
N HIS A 202 3.71 -4.11 4.08
CA HIS A 202 3.00 -5.31 4.54
C HIS A 202 1.61 -4.95 5.04
N SER A 203 0.60 -5.76 4.71
CA SER A 203 -0.76 -5.61 5.22
C SER A 203 -1.33 -4.20 4.99
N HIS A 204 -1.80 -3.52 6.04
CA HIS A 204 -2.30 -2.15 5.99
C HIS A 204 -1.23 -1.08 5.69
N GLY A 205 0.07 -1.40 5.70
CA GLY A 205 1.10 -0.51 5.18
C GLY A 205 0.87 -0.16 3.70
N GLY A 206 0.41 -1.10 2.87
CA GLY A 206 0.03 -0.79 1.50
C GLY A 206 -1.21 0.11 1.39
N ASN A 207 -2.14 0.05 2.34
CA ASN A 207 -3.28 0.98 2.38
C ASN A 207 -2.86 2.41 2.75
N MET A 208 -1.82 2.55 3.56
CA MET A 208 -1.19 3.84 3.83
C MET A 208 -0.55 4.40 2.56
N PHE A 209 0.15 3.55 1.77
CA PHE A 209 0.70 3.96 0.48
C PHE A 209 -0.38 4.36 -0.52
N ALA A 210 -1.52 3.66 -0.57
CA ALA A 210 -2.63 4.07 -1.43
C ALA A 210 -3.07 5.51 -1.13
N ILE A 211 -3.20 5.90 0.15
CA ILE A 211 -3.48 7.30 0.53
C ILE A 211 -2.35 8.23 0.08
N LEU A 212 -1.08 7.85 0.27
CA LEU A 212 0.07 8.65 -0.19
C LEU A 212 -0.01 8.91 -1.70
N THR A 213 -0.29 7.90 -2.53
CA THR A 213 -0.42 8.08 -3.98
C THR A 213 -1.53 9.05 -4.33
N ASN A 214 -2.69 8.95 -3.68
CA ASN A 214 -3.79 9.90 -3.87
C ASN A 214 -3.39 11.32 -3.46
N LEU A 215 -2.64 11.50 -2.38
CA LEU A 215 -2.15 12.84 -1.99
C LEU A 215 -1.17 13.43 -3.02
N LEU A 216 -0.34 12.59 -3.63
CA LEU A 216 0.65 13.04 -4.63
C LEU A 216 0.00 13.31 -5.99
N GLY A 217 -0.94 12.47 -6.43
CA GLY A 217 -1.63 12.58 -7.71
C GLY A 217 -2.82 13.55 -7.72
N ALA A 218 -3.41 13.84 -6.56
CA ALA A 218 -4.60 14.69 -6.48
C ALA A 218 -4.37 16.15 -6.89
N ASP A 219 -5.42 16.73 -7.48
CA ASP A 219 -5.52 18.17 -7.69
C ASP A 219 -5.55 18.95 -6.36
N GLU A 220 -5.34 20.26 -6.43
CA GLU A 220 -5.30 21.15 -5.26
C GLU A 220 -6.60 21.12 -4.46
N THR A 221 -7.75 20.99 -5.14
CA THR A 221 -9.07 21.01 -4.48
C THR A 221 -9.27 19.76 -3.63
N SER A 222 -8.99 18.58 -4.20
CA SER A 222 -9.07 17.30 -3.49
C SER A 222 -8.08 17.23 -2.32
N ARG A 223 -6.87 17.79 -2.48
CA ARG A 223 -5.91 17.91 -1.36
C ARG A 223 -6.43 18.82 -0.26
N ALA A 224 -6.93 20.01 -0.60
CA ALA A 224 -7.47 20.95 0.38
C ALA A 224 -8.64 20.33 1.15
N GLU A 225 -9.51 19.56 0.48
CA GLU A 225 -10.57 18.81 1.16
C GLU A 225 -10.02 17.77 2.13
N PHE A 226 -9.01 16.98 1.74
CA PHE A 226 -8.39 15.99 2.64
C PHE A 226 -7.88 16.63 3.94
N PHE A 227 -7.09 17.71 3.83
CA PHE A 227 -6.58 18.44 4.98
C PHE A 227 -7.72 19.04 5.83
N ALA A 228 -8.74 19.63 5.20
CA ALA A 228 -9.91 20.13 5.91
C ALA A 228 -10.68 19.03 6.69
N ARG A 229 -10.79 17.83 6.12
CA ARG A 229 -11.42 16.66 6.78
C ARG A 229 -10.58 16.16 7.96
N GLY A 230 -9.25 16.21 7.84
CA GLY A 230 -8.29 15.86 8.89
C GLY A 230 -8.08 16.92 9.98
N ARG A 231 -8.47 18.19 9.73
CA ARG A 231 -8.13 19.36 10.54
C ARG A 231 -8.29 19.21 12.05
N THR A 232 -9.36 18.56 12.52
CA THR A 232 -9.60 18.40 13.96
C THR A 232 -8.56 17.51 14.64
N PHE A 233 -7.86 16.66 13.89
CA PHE A 233 -6.79 15.82 14.42
C PHE A 233 -5.51 16.63 14.68
N TYR A 234 -5.07 17.45 13.72
CA TYR A 234 -3.77 18.11 13.80
C TYR A 234 -3.80 19.57 14.24
N HIS A 235 -4.98 20.22 14.33
CA HIS A 235 -5.12 21.53 14.97
C HIS A 235 -5.81 21.44 16.33
N GLY A 236 -5.21 22.10 17.32
CA GLY A 236 -5.80 22.32 18.62
C GLY A 236 -7.05 23.21 18.55
N TRP A 237 -7.92 23.12 19.56
CA TRP A 237 -9.14 23.93 19.63
C TRP A 237 -8.88 25.44 19.62
N LEU A 238 -7.70 25.85 20.09
CA LEU A 238 -7.25 27.24 20.14
C LEU A 238 -6.46 27.67 18.89
N GLY A 239 -6.41 26.83 17.85
CA GLY A 239 -5.82 27.16 16.55
C GLY A 239 -4.36 26.74 16.32
N GLY A 240 -3.64 26.31 17.37
CA GLY A 240 -2.27 25.79 17.24
C GLY A 240 -2.19 24.49 16.42
N VAL A 241 -1.01 24.18 15.86
CA VAL A 241 -0.72 22.91 15.19
C VAL A 241 -0.16 21.94 16.23
N ASP A 242 -0.88 20.85 16.49
CA ASP A 242 -0.49 19.82 17.45
C ASP A 242 0.31 18.68 16.80
N VAL A 243 0.14 18.47 15.49
CA VAL A 243 0.85 17.44 14.71
C VAL A 243 1.57 18.12 13.55
N PRO A 244 2.84 18.54 13.73
CA PRO A 244 3.56 19.38 12.75
C PRO A 244 3.69 18.78 11.36
N ALA A 245 3.78 17.44 11.25
CA ALA A 245 3.91 16.75 9.97
C ALA A 245 2.76 17.07 8.99
N TRP A 246 1.54 17.30 9.48
CA TRP A 246 0.39 17.66 8.64
C TRP A 246 0.53 19.05 8.00
N ALA A 247 1.00 20.03 8.78
CA ALA A 247 1.25 21.37 8.25
C ALA A 247 2.42 21.37 7.26
N GLU A 248 3.45 20.59 7.54
CA GLU A 248 4.59 20.45 6.65
C GLU A 248 4.24 19.75 5.33
N ALA A 249 3.44 18.68 5.39
CA ALA A 249 2.95 18.02 4.19
C ALA A 249 2.09 18.95 3.31
N GLU A 250 1.25 19.78 3.93
CA GLU A 250 0.45 20.79 3.20
C GLU A 250 1.37 21.79 2.47
N ARG A 251 2.43 22.27 3.13
CA ARG A 251 3.45 23.14 2.52
C ARG A 251 4.17 22.47 1.36
N VAL A 252 4.72 21.28 1.57
CA VAL A 252 5.44 20.50 0.55
C VAL A 252 4.55 20.25 -0.67
N LEU A 253 3.29 19.88 -0.45
CA LEU A 253 2.35 19.61 -1.54
C LEU A 253 1.98 20.89 -2.31
N ALA A 254 1.95 22.05 -1.64
CA ALA A 254 1.67 23.33 -2.28
C ALA A 254 2.81 23.84 -3.19
N GLU A 255 4.03 23.31 -3.05
CA GLU A 255 5.20 23.67 -3.85
C GLU A 255 5.27 22.81 -5.13
N PRO A 256 4.99 23.37 -6.33
CA PRO A 256 4.91 22.57 -7.56
C PRO A 256 6.27 22.01 -8.00
N ASP A 257 7.34 22.75 -7.71
CA ASP A 257 8.72 22.41 -8.09
C ASP A 257 9.47 21.59 -7.04
N HIS A 258 8.78 21.17 -5.97
CA HIS A 258 9.41 20.42 -4.88
C HIS A 258 10.03 19.12 -5.41
N PRO A 259 11.29 18.75 -5.02
CA PRO A 259 11.99 17.57 -5.55
C PRO A 259 11.21 16.26 -5.44
N LEU A 260 10.39 16.11 -4.40
CA LEU A 260 9.45 14.99 -4.22
C LEU A 260 8.61 14.70 -5.48
N ARG A 261 8.21 15.73 -6.24
CA ARG A 261 7.41 15.58 -7.47
C ARG A 261 8.13 14.86 -8.60
N ARG A 262 9.46 14.82 -8.54
CA ARG A 262 10.32 14.16 -9.54
C ARG A 262 10.84 12.80 -9.07
N LEU A 263 10.51 12.40 -7.84
CA LEU A 263 10.88 11.11 -7.29
C LEU A 263 9.98 10.02 -7.88
N ALA A 264 10.56 8.99 -8.47
CA ALA A 264 9.78 7.86 -8.97
C ALA A 264 9.48 6.89 -7.82
N LEU A 265 8.20 6.73 -7.47
CA LEU A 265 7.78 5.84 -6.39
C LEU A 265 7.39 4.47 -6.94
N ASP A 266 8.16 3.44 -6.61
CA ASP A 266 7.85 2.05 -6.94
C ASP A 266 7.24 1.37 -5.71
N ILE A 267 6.00 0.96 -5.81
CA ILE A 267 5.24 0.45 -4.66
C ILE A 267 5.15 -1.07 -4.76
N ILE A 268 5.55 -1.72 -3.67
CA ILE A 268 5.54 -3.17 -3.52
C ILE A 268 4.72 -3.49 -2.29
N THR A 269 3.64 -4.25 -2.46
CA THR A 269 2.76 -4.60 -1.34
C THR A 269 2.72 -6.10 -1.09
N PHE A 270 2.54 -6.46 0.17
CA PHE A 270 2.57 -7.83 0.65
C PHE A 270 1.31 -8.11 1.46
N GLY A 271 0.35 -8.81 0.85
CA GLY A 271 -0.92 -9.15 1.49
C GLY A 271 -1.79 -7.94 1.84
N THR A 272 -1.65 -6.82 1.11
CA THR A 272 -2.46 -5.63 1.37
C THR A 272 -3.93 -5.89 1.06
N PRO A 273 -4.85 -5.66 2.01
CA PRO A 273 -6.29 -5.78 1.74
C PRO A 273 -6.78 -4.73 0.75
N VAL A 274 -7.66 -5.14 -0.17
CA VAL A 274 -8.33 -4.24 -1.13
C VAL A 274 -9.28 -3.31 -0.38
N ARG A 275 -8.96 -2.02 -0.32
CA ARG A 275 -9.70 -1.05 0.50
C ARG A 275 -9.72 0.38 -0.01
N TYR A 276 -8.60 0.90 -0.50
CA TYR A 276 -8.53 2.21 -1.15
C TYR A 276 -8.04 2.03 -2.58
N GLY A 277 -8.54 2.85 -3.50
CA GLY A 277 -8.02 2.92 -4.86
C GLY A 277 -6.65 3.59 -4.92
N TRP A 278 -5.95 3.40 -6.03
CA TRP A 278 -4.62 3.96 -6.25
C TRP A 278 -4.67 5.08 -7.28
N ASP A 279 -3.96 6.18 -7.02
CA ASP A 279 -3.85 7.25 -8.01
C ASP A 279 -2.58 7.03 -8.85
N THR A 280 -2.76 6.70 -10.13
CA THR A 280 -1.68 6.41 -11.08
C THR A 280 -0.74 7.59 -11.33
N ALA A 281 -1.15 8.83 -11.03
CA ALA A 281 -0.25 9.98 -11.07
C ALA A 281 0.64 10.09 -9.82
N GLY A 282 0.34 9.34 -8.77
CA GLY A 282 1.05 9.35 -7.49
C GLY A 282 2.14 8.29 -7.33
N TYR A 283 2.35 7.42 -8.33
CA TYR A 283 3.39 6.39 -8.31
C TYR A 283 3.91 6.10 -9.72
N ALA A 284 5.09 5.47 -9.80
CA ALA A 284 5.70 5.05 -11.06
C ALA A 284 5.37 3.59 -11.40
N LYS A 285 5.49 2.67 -10.43
CA LYS A 285 5.17 1.24 -10.60
C LYS A 285 4.45 0.69 -9.37
N LEU A 286 3.58 -0.30 -9.55
CA LEU A 286 2.81 -0.92 -8.47
C LEU A 286 2.74 -2.44 -8.65
N LEU A 287 3.25 -3.16 -7.65
CA LEU A 287 3.30 -4.62 -7.61
C LEU A 287 2.68 -5.16 -6.31
N HIS A 288 1.78 -6.12 -6.44
CA HIS A 288 1.12 -6.78 -5.33
C HIS A 288 1.54 -8.24 -5.21
N PHE A 289 2.03 -8.64 -4.04
CA PHE A 289 2.24 -10.04 -3.66
C PHE A 289 1.08 -10.52 -2.80
N ILE A 290 0.40 -11.56 -3.25
CA ILE A 290 -0.77 -12.11 -2.56
C ILE A 290 -0.59 -13.62 -2.38
N ASN A 291 -0.43 -14.08 -1.14
CA ASN A 291 -0.37 -15.50 -0.81
C ASN A 291 -1.72 -16.14 -1.09
N HIS A 292 -1.80 -16.98 -2.11
CA HIS A 292 -3.04 -17.58 -2.59
C HIS A 292 -2.82 -19.02 -3.03
N ARG A 293 -3.81 -19.87 -2.75
CA ARG A 293 -3.95 -21.17 -3.41
C ARG A 293 -5.32 -21.22 -4.07
N PRO A 294 -5.40 -21.49 -5.39
CA PRO A 294 -6.67 -21.56 -6.09
C PRO A 294 -7.61 -22.58 -5.48
N VAL A 295 -8.91 -22.27 -5.52
CA VAL A 295 -9.97 -23.17 -5.07
C VAL A 295 -10.71 -23.66 -6.30
N GLU A 296 -10.87 -24.97 -6.42
CA GLU A 296 -11.59 -25.60 -7.54
C GLU A 296 -12.99 -24.97 -7.71
N GLY A 297 -13.30 -24.57 -8.95
CA GLY A 297 -14.57 -23.95 -9.31
C GLY A 297 -14.69 -22.45 -8.99
N LEU A 298 -13.63 -21.80 -8.52
CA LEU A 298 -13.56 -20.34 -8.34
C LEU A 298 -12.49 -19.72 -9.26
N PRO A 299 -12.75 -18.54 -9.85
CA PRO A 299 -11.72 -17.75 -10.52
C PRO A 299 -10.55 -17.40 -9.58
N GLU A 300 -9.32 -17.36 -10.10
CA GLU A 300 -8.09 -17.15 -9.32
C GLU A 300 -8.04 -15.81 -8.55
N TYR A 301 -8.76 -14.80 -9.02
CA TYR A 301 -8.83 -13.49 -8.37
C TYR A 301 -9.79 -13.46 -7.16
N LEU A 302 -10.50 -14.55 -6.88
CA LEU A 302 -11.47 -14.69 -5.80
C LEU A 302 -11.00 -15.68 -4.72
N ALA A 303 -11.35 -15.39 -3.47
CA ALA A 303 -11.31 -16.36 -2.38
C ALA A 303 -12.70 -16.80 -1.96
N LYS A 304 -12.74 -18.03 -1.45
CA LYS A 304 -13.95 -18.62 -0.89
C LYS A 304 -14.36 -17.93 0.42
N PHE A 305 -15.62 -17.54 0.53
CA PHE A 305 -16.22 -17.03 1.77
C PHE A 305 -17.62 -17.63 2.00
N PRO A 306 -18.03 -17.89 3.26
CA PRO A 306 -17.21 -17.86 4.47
C PRO A 306 -16.20 -19.02 4.50
N PRO A 307 -15.00 -18.81 5.07
CA PRO A 307 -14.00 -19.85 5.12
C PRO A 307 -14.33 -20.89 6.21
N LYS A 308 -13.90 -22.14 5.99
CA LYS A 308 -14.01 -23.19 7.02
C LYS A 308 -12.96 -22.93 8.11
N VAL A 309 -13.34 -23.06 9.38
CA VAL A 309 -12.42 -22.85 10.54
C VAL A 309 -11.12 -23.64 10.40
N ALA A 310 -11.19 -24.91 10.02
CA ALA A 310 -10.01 -25.74 9.80
C ALA A 310 -9.10 -25.21 8.68
N ALA A 311 -9.69 -24.67 7.61
CA ALA A 311 -8.94 -24.10 6.49
C ALA A 311 -8.25 -22.79 6.89
N VAL A 312 -8.89 -21.97 7.73
CA VAL A 312 -8.30 -20.73 8.29
C VAL A 312 -7.12 -21.06 9.21
N LEU A 313 -7.30 -22.00 10.13
CA LEU A 313 -6.25 -22.44 11.05
C LEU A 313 -5.05 -23.05 10.33
N ALA A 314 -5.27 -23.69 9.17
CA ALA A 314 -4.21 -24.26 8.35
C ALA A 314 -3.66 -23.29 7.27
N ALA A 315 -4.20 -22.07 7.17
CA ALA A 315 -3.93 -21.15 6.07
C ALA A 315 -4.07 -21.80 4.68
N ALA A 316 -5.04 -22.73 4.51
CA ALA A 316 -5.11 -23.63 3.35
C ALA A 316 -5.21 -22.88 2.02
N ASP A 317 -6.03 -21.83 1.96
CA ASP A 317 -6.32 -21.09 0.72
C ASP A 317 -5.42 -19.85 0.55
N GLY A 318 -4.44 -19.69 1.45
CA GLY A 318 -3.49 -18.58 1.48
C GLY A 318 -3.77 -17.59 2.63
N ASP A 319 -3.82 -16.30 2.31
CA ASP A 319 -3.93 -15.20 3.26
C ASP A 319 -5.37 -14.80 3.58
N TYR A 320 -5.87 -15.26 4.73
CA TYR A 320 -7.22 -14.94 5.22
C TYR A 320 -7.31 -13.56 5.87
N VAL A 321 -6.20 -12.98 6.33
CA VAL A 321 -6.20 -11.63 6.91
C VAL A 321 -6.52 -10.61 5.81
N GLN A 322 -5.88 -10.78 4.66
CA GLN A 322 -6.12 -9.96 3.48
C GLN A 322 -7.59 -10.01 3.02
N GLN A 323 -8.22 -11.19 3.11
CA GLN A 323 -9.62 -11.38 2.73
C GLN A 323 -10.61 -10.62 3.64
N VAL A 324 -10.32 -10.48 4.93
CA VAL A 324 -11.23 -9.82 5.89
C VAL A 324 -10.86 -8.36 6.17
N GLY A 325 -9.61 -7.95 5.90
CA GLY A 325 -9.11 -6.59 6.13
C GLY A 325 -9.65 -5.51 5.16
N ILE A 326 -10.68 -5.81 4.37
CA ILE A 326 -11.19 -4.99 3.26
C ILE A 326 -11.98 -3.75 3.70
N ALA A 327 -12.37 -2.91 2.74
CA ALA A 327 -13.20 -1.72 3.01
C ALA A 327 -14.45 -2.02 3.87
N GLY A 328 -14.61 -1.26 4.94
CA GLY A 328 -15.67 -1.44 5.95
C GLY A 328 -15.23 -2.10 7.25
N THR A 329 -14.04 -2.72 7.33
CA THR A 329 -13.57 -3.41 8.54
C THR A 329 -12.60 -2.59 9.40
N ASN A 330 -12.89 -1.28 9.55
CA ASN A 330 -12.09 -0.41 10.41
C ASN A 330 -12.37 -0.69 11.90
N LEU A 331 -11.33 -0.59 12.72
CA LEU A 331 -11.48 -0.51 14.17
C LEU A 331 -12.09 0.81 14.59
N CYS A 332 -12.95 0.74 15.60
CA CYS A 332 -13.56 1.93 16.18
C CYS A 332 -12.51 2.76 16.92
N VAL A 333 -12.37 4.02 16.53
CA VAL A 333 -11.66 5.02 17.34
C VAL A 333 -12.46 5.29 18.61
N ASN A 334 -11.78 5.38 19.76
CA ASN A 334 -12.42 5.68 21.04
C ASN A 334 -13.21 7.00 20.93
N PRO A 335 -14.53 7.02 21.17
CA PRO A 335 -15.32 8.26 21.05
C PRO A 335 -14.91 9.35 22.06
N LEU A 336 -14.21 8.99 23.14
CA LEU A 336 -13.65 9.94 24.10
C LEU A 336 -12.47 10.74 23.52
N THR A 337 -11.79 10.22 22.48
CA THR A 337 -10.80 10.99 21.71
C THR A 337 -11.50 11.77 20.60
N VAL A 338 -12.39 12.69 21.01
CA VAL A 338 -13.36 13.39 20.13
C VAL A 338 -12.73 13.93 18.84
N ARG A 339 -11.56 14.56 18.95
CA ARG A 339 -10.82 15.13 17.80
C ARG A 339 -10.44 14.08 16.76
N THR A 340 -9.83 12.98 17.21
CA THR A 340 -9.43 11.83 16.41
C THR A 340 -10.66 11.11 15.83
N TYR A 341 -11.70 10.93 16.64
CA TYR A 341 -12.96 10.31 16.21
C TYR A 341 -13.62 11.10 15.08
N LEU A 342 -13.73 12.43 15.21
CA LEU A 342 -14.32 13.31 14.21
C LEU A 342 -13.50 13.31 12.90
N ALA A 343 -12.18 13.42 12.99
CA ALA A 343 -11.30 13.36 11.83
C ALA A 343 -11.42 12.01 11.11
N ASN A 344 -11.37 10.89 11.85
CA ASN A 344 -11.55 9.55 11.30
C ASN A 344 -12.88 9.40 10.55
N ARG A 345 -13.98 9.89 11.13
CA ARG A 345 -15.31 9.82 10.50
C ARG A 345 -15.38 10.67 9.23
N ARG A 346 -14.77 11.87 9.24
CA ARG A 346 -14.76 12.79 8.09
C ARG A 346 -13.91 12.23 6.94
N LEU A 347 -12.71 11.75 7.26
CA LEU A 347 -11.83 11.08 6.29
C LEU A 347 -12.49 9.81 5.74
N GLY A 348 -13.16 9.01 6.58
CA GLY A 348 -13.85 7.79 6.13
C GLY A 348 -14.94 8.06 5.09
N ARG A 349 -15.65 9.20 5.19
CA ARG A 349 -16.65 9.62 4.18
C ARG A 349 -16.04 9.98 2.84
N MET A 350 -14.79 10.45 2.83
CA MET A 350 -14.05 10.82 1.63
C MET A 350 -13.34 9.60 1.02
N LEU A 351 -12.57 8.88 1.83
CA LEU A 351 -11.73 7.76 1.39
C LEU A 351 -12.53 6.50 1.01
N GLN A 352 -13.78 6.40 1.46
CA GLN A 352 -14.68 5.27 1.15
C GLN A 352 -16.05 5.76 0.69
N GLU A 353 -16.06 6.87 -0.07
CA GLU A 353 -17.27 7.33 -0.71
C GLU A 353 -17.87 6.21 -1.59
N GLY A 354 -19.20 6.06 -1.56
CA GLY A 354 -19.89 4.99 -2.30
C GLY A 354 -19.73 3.57 -1.74
N MET A 355 -19.03 3.37 -0.61
CA MET A 355 -18.86 2.05 0.02
C MET A 355 -19.58 1.96 1.38
N PRO A 356 -20.91 1.91 1.41
CA PRO A 356 -21.63 1.89 2.66
C PRO A 356 -21.43 0.57 3.42
N ALA A 357 -21.63 0.60 4.74
CA ALA A 357 -21.30 -0.50 5.65
C ALA A 357 -22.21 -1.72 5.45
N GLU A 358 -23.46 -1.50 5.08
CA GLU A 358 -24.46 -2.52 4.77
C GLU A 358 -24.06 -3.43 3.60
N TRP A 359 -23.14 -2.99 2.74
CA TRP A 359 -22.65 -3.79 1.61
C TRP A 359 -21.45 -4.66 1.98
N LEU A 360 -20.93 -4.55 3.21
CA LEU A 360 -19.79 -5.35 3.66
C LEU A 360 -20.03 -6.86 3.53
N PRO A 361 -21.19 -7.44 3.90
CA PRO A 361 -21.43 -8.87 3.71
C PRO A 361 -21.35 -9.29 2.24
N ALA A 362 -21.86 -8.46 1.32
CA ALA A 362 -21.78 -8.74 -0.12
C ALA A 362 -20.33 -8.71 -0.62
N ARG A 363 -19.52 -7.74 -0.16
CA ARG A 363 -18.09 -7.66 -0.49
C ARG A 363 -17.30 -8.86 0.05
N LEU A 364 -17.54 -9.24 1.31
CA LEU A 364 -16.91 -10.42 1.91
C LEU A 364 -17.30 -11.70 1.16
N ASN A 365 -18.58 -11.87 0.81
CA ASN A 365 -19.07 -13.01 0.03
C ASN A 365 -18.48 -13.05 -1.38
N ARG A 366 -18.26 -11.90 -2.02
CA ARG A 366 -17.60 -11.83 -3.34
C ARG A 366 -16.15 -12.27 -3.25
N GLY A 367 -15.45 -11.93 -2.17
CA GLY A 367 -14.11 -12.43 -1.88
C GLY A 367 -13.05 -11.96 -2.88
N VAL A 368 -13.19 -10.75 -3.45
CA VAL A 368 -12.17 -10.17 -4.35
C VAL A 368 -10.87 -9.98 -3.58
N ARG A 369 -9.76 -10.43 -4.17
CA ARG A 369 -8.43 -10.30 -3.55
C ARG A 369 -7.44 -9.52 -4.39
N VAL A 370 -7.64 -9.46 -5.69
CA VAL A 370 -6.78 -8.74 -6.62
C VAL A 370 -7.28 -7.29 -6.74
N PRO A 371 -6.43 -6.27 -6.48
CA PRO A 371 -6.74 -4.87 -6.77
C PRO A 371 -6.98 -4.63 -8.27
N GLU A 372 -7.64 -3.52 -8.61
CA GLU A 372 -7.86 -3.15 -10.02
C GLU A 372 -6.61 -2.55 -10.67
N GLU A 373 -5.80 -1.86 -9.87
CA GLU A 373 -4.58 -1.17 -10.31
C GLU A 373 -3.31 -1.97 -9.99
N GLY A 374 -2.29 -1.80 -10.84
CA GLY A 374 -0.99 -2.45 -10.67
C GLY A 374 -0.96 -3.91 -11.13
N THR A 375 0.21 -4.54 -11.06
CA THR A 375 0.40 -5.95 -11.37
C THR A 375 0.23 -6.78 -10.11
N THR A 376 -0.48 -7.90 -10.18
CA THR A 376 -0.65 -8.80 -9.03
C THR A 376 -0.04 -10.17 -9.28
N LEU A 377 0.87 -10.57 -8.38
CA LEU A 377 1.39 -11.92 -8.28
C LEU A 377 0.60 -12.70 -7.23
N LEU A 378 -0.18 -13.67 -7.69
CA LEU A 378 -0.77 -14.70 -6.85
C LEU A 378 0.29 -15.76 -6.57
N VAL A 379 0.67 -15.93 -5.31
CA VAL A 379 1.82 -16.74 -4.91
C VAL A 379 1.37 -17.89 -4.02
N ALA A 380 1.59 -19.12 -4.47
CA ALA A 380 1.45 -20.29 -3.63
C ALA A 380 2.76 -20.49 -2.85
N TYR A 381 2.91 -19.82 -1.70
CA TYR A 381 4.10 -19.99 -0.89
C TYR A 381 4.13 -21.38 -0.25
N ASP A 382 5.25 -22.09 -0.43
CA ASP A 382 5.53 -23.34 0.26
C ASP A 382 6.09 -23.09 1.67
N ASP A 383 5.26 -23.31 2.68
CA ASP A 383 5.66 -23.19 4.08
C ASP A 383 5.43 -24.47 4.86
N PRO A 384 6.32 -25.47 4.70
CA PRO A 384 6.14 -26.73 5.36
C PRO A 384 6.24 -26.58 6.88
N GLY A 385 5.30 -27.24 7.59
CA GLY A 385 5.50 -27.70 8.95
C GLY A 385 5.38 -26.66 10.07
N LYS A 386 4.37 -25.78 10.06
CA LYS A 386 4.21 -24.78 11.13
C LYS A 386 2.81 -24.70 11.73
N LEU A 387 2.77 -24.43 13.03
CA LEU A 387 1.56 -24.32 13.84
C LEU A 387 0.76 -23.05 13.44
N PRO A 388 -0.57 -23.00 13.66
CA PRO A 388 -1.43 -21.90 13.20
C PRO A 388 -0.97 -20.47 13.54
N HIS A 389 -0.34 -20.28 14.70
CA HIS A 389 0.15 -18.97 15.15
C HIS A 389 1.41 -18.50 14.41
N GLN A 390 2.16 -19.42 13.78
CA GLN A 390 3.42 -19.13 13.10
C GLN A 390 3.21 -18.64 11.65
N HIS A 391 2.01 -18.77 11.08
CA HIS A 391 1.71 -18.22 9.75
C HIS A 391 0.75 -17.03 9.79
N LEU A 392 0.23 -16.63 10.96
CA LEU A 392 -0.76 -15.56 11.12
C LEU A 392 -1.91 -15.69 10.10
N LEU A 393 -2.56 -16.86 10.07
CA LEU A 393 -3.61 -17.17 9.08
C LEU A 393 -3.20 -17.00 7.60
N GLY A 394 -1.91 -17.23 7.31
CA GLY A 394 -1.32 -17.14 5.98
C GLY A 394 -0.69 -15.78 5.68
N HIS A 395 -0.88 -14.80 6.55
CA HIS A 395 -0.48 -13.42 6.34
C HIS A 395 0.96 -13.10 6.75
N GLY A 396 1.52 -13.86 7.70
CA GLY A 396 2.87 -13.63 8.21
C GLY A 396 3.97 -14.16 7.29
N ILE A 397 3.63 -14.70 6.11
CA ILE A 397 4.58 -15.36 5.23
C ILE A 397 5.49 -14.38 4.49
N TYR A 398 4.99 -13.19 4.17
CA TYR A 398 5.69 -12.24 3.31
C TYR A 398 6.92 -11.62 3.97
N THR A 399 6.93 -11.50 5.29
CA THR A 399 8.03 -10.86 6.04
C THR A 399 9.09 -11.86 6.48
N ARG A 400 8.99 -13.12 6.05
CA ARG A 400 9.99 -14.14 6.41
C ARG A 400 11.24 -13.96 5.59
N THR A 401 12.38 -13.84 6.26
CA THR A 401 13.65 -13.57 5.59
C THR A 401 13.97 -14.58 4.48
N ARG A 402 13.61 -15.86 4.61
CA ARG A 402 13.91 -16.87 3.58
C ARG A 402 13.36 -16.54 2.18
N TRP A 403 12.26 -15.77 2.11
CA TRP A 403 11.64 -15.38 0.85
C TRP A 403 12.22 -14.11 0.25
N LEU A 404 13.04 -13.38 1.01
CA LEU A 404 13.57 -12.08 0.62
C LEU A 404 14.33 -12.10 -0.72
N PRO A 405 15.20 -13.08 -1.04
CA PRO A 405 15.84 -13.14 -2.34
C PRO A 405 14.82 -13.32 -3.47
N TRP A 406 13.84 -14.21 -3.27
CA TRP A 406 12.78 -14.45 -4.25
C TRP A 406 11.90 -13.21 -4.45
N HIS A 407 11.55 -12.48 -3.39
CA HIS A 407 10.83 -11.20 -3.49
C HIS A 407 11.63 -10.19 -4.31
N CYS A 408 12.93 -10.03 -4.03
CA CYS A 408 13.78 -9.12 -4.80
C CYS A 408 13.89 -9.52 -6.27
N GLU A 409 14.00 -10.81 -6.57
CA GLU A 409 14.06 -11.32 -7.94
C GLU A 409 12.76 -11.06 -8.70
N ARG A 410 11.61 -11.23 -8.05
CA ARG A 410 10.31 -10.88 -8.63
C ARG A 410 10.20 -9.37 -8.83
N VAL A 411 10.56 -8.55 -7.84
CA VAL A 411 10.56 -7.09 -8.00
C VAL A 411 11.48 -6.67 -9.15
N ALA A 412 12.68 -7.25 -9.26
CA ALA A 412 13.60 -6.98 -10.35
C ALA A 412 13.02 -7.37 -11.72
N ALA A 413 12.42 -8.56 -11.80
CA ALA A 413 11.81 -9.06 -13.03
C ALA A 413 10.61 -8.22 -13.46
N GLU A 414 9.63 -8.04 -12.58
CA GLU A 414 8.37 -7.39 -12.90
C GLU A 414 8.49 -5.88 -13.07
N LEU A 415 9.39 -5.24 -12.31
CA LEU A 415 9.52 -3.78 -12.34
C LEU A 415 10.65 -3.28 -13.22
N TYR A 416 11.74 -4.01 -13.44
CA TYR A 416 12.94 -3.43 -14.05
C TYR A 416 13.51 -4.22 -15.23
N ASN A 417 13.16 -5.49 -15.36
CA ASN A 417 13.53 -6.27 -16.53
C ASN A 417 12.42 -6.16 -17.58
N ASP A 418 12.34 -5.00 -18.24
CA ASP A 418 11.63 -4.95 -19.50
C ASP A 418 12.34 -5.89 -20.49
N HIS A 419 11.58 -6.83 -21.02
CA HIS A 419 11.98 -7.67 -22.13
C HIS A 419 12.63 -6.81 -23.21
N THR A 420 13.85 -7.17 -23.58
CA THR A 420 14.37 -6.87 -24.90
C THR A 420 13.29 -7.16 -25.95
N VAL A 421 13.11 -6.21 -26.88
CA VAL A 421 12.31 -6.28 -28.12
C VAL A 421 10.86 -5.78 -28.07
N LYS A 422 10.69 -4.45 -28.22
CA LYS A 422 9.99 -3.81 -29.35
C LYS A 422 10.76 -2.50 -29.61
N ASP A 423 11.70 -2.45 -30.56
CA ASP A 423 11.36 -2.19 -31.96
C ASP A 423 12.08 -3.08 -32.98
N LYS A 424 11.26 -3.55 -33.91
CA LYS A 424 11.61 -3.82 -35.31
C LYS A 424 11.37 -2.55 -36.11
#